data_AF-A0A6L7X2F2-F1
#
_entry.id   AF-A0A6L7X2F2-F1
#
_cell.length_a   1.000
_cell.length_b   1.000
_cell.length_c   1.000
_cell.angle_alpha   90.00
_cell.angle_beta   90.00
_cell.angle_gamma   90.00
#
_symmetry.space_group_name_H-M   'P 1'
#
loop_
_entity.id
_entity.type
_entity.pdbx_description
1 polymer ?
#
loop_
_entity_poly.entity_id
_entity_poly.type
_entity_poly.pdbx_seq_one_letter_code
_entity_poly.pdbx_strand_id
1 'polypeptide(L)'
;MAENVRAAPGKEGAVVKTFDPEQLSFKQAMISVVFTCIWLEAALHLLIVRNFGREAYTDKVDRSNYAAKLTLLECGDGDLLRKVERLRAARRDLIHEKAHREFNDEGKFTGALRTAQDEAENARAVMLAVEEWFGLAG
;
A
#
# COMPACT_ATOMS: atom_id res chain seq x y z
N MET A 1 -7.90 21.67 -8.26
CA MET A 1 -7.70 22.03 -6.84
C MET A 1 -6.52 22.98 -6.77
N ALA A 2 -6.62 24.09 -6.05
CA ALA A 2 -5.52 25.06 -5.95
C ALA A 2 -4.36 24.45 -5.15
N GLU A 3 -3.18 24.35 -5.75
CA GLU A 3 -1.98 23.91 -5.03
C GLU A 3 -1.53 25.01 -4.08
N ASN A 4 -1.70 24.78 -2.77
CA ASN A 4 -1.16 25.66 -1.75
C ASN A 4 0.36 25.45 -1.67
N VAL A 5 1.11 26.31 -2.35
CA VAL A 5 2.57 26.30 -2.40
C VAL A 5 3.07 27.60 -1.77
N ARG A 6 3.96 27.52 -0.77
CA ARG A 6 4.62 28.69 -0.18
C ARG A 6 6.14 28.59 -0.30
N ALA A 7 6.84 29.72 -0.34
CA ALA A 7 8.30 29.73 -0.35
C ALA A 7 8.86 29.15 0.96
N ALA A 8 9.92 28.34 0.87
CA ALA A 8 10.63 27.82 2.03
C ALA A 8 11.49 28.95 2.65
N PRO A 9 11.31 29.27 3.95
CA PRO A 9 12.09 30.32 4.59
C PRO A 9 13.59 29.95 4.61
N GLY A 10 14.42 30.85 4.06
CA GLY A 10 15.88 30.71 4.02
C GLY A 10 16.45 29.84 2.90
N LYS A 11 15.64 29.37 1.94
CA LYS A 11 16.11 28.64 0.76
C LYS A 11 15.50 29.23 -0.51
N GLU A 12 16.24 30.10 -1.19
CA GLU A 12 15.84 30.64 -2.50
C GLU A 12 15.51 29.50 -3.48
N GLY A 13 14.34 29.58 -4.11
CA GLY A 13 13.85 28.61 -5.09
C GLY A 13 13.20 27.35 -4.52
N ALA A 14 13.24 27.11 -3.20
CA ALA A 14 12.58 25.96 -2.59
C ALA A 14 11.12 26.29 -2.21
N VAL A 15 10.21 25.37 -2.53
CA VAL A 15 8.80 25.48 -2.18
C VAL A 15 8.41 24.47 -1.12
N VAL A 16 7.60 24.90 -0.15
CA VAL A 16 6.89 24.05 0.81
C VAL A 16 5.48 23.89 0.28
N LYS A 17 5.11 22.66 -0.14
CA LYS A 17 3.71 22.29 -0.29
C LYS A 17 3.08 22.37 1.10
N THR A 18 2.06 23.20 1.27
CA THR A 18 1.51 23.53 2.59
C THR A 18 0.93 22.28 3.20
N PHE A 19 1.66 21.76 4.19
CA PHE A 19 1.36 20.63 5.04
C PHE A 19 -0.04 20.81 5.64
N ASP A 20 -0.89 19.79 5.46
CA ASP A 20 -2.22 19.68 6.05
C ASP A 20 -2.14 19.80 7.59
N PRO A 21 -2.47 20.98 8.16
CA PRO A 21 -2.21 21.26 9.56
C PRO A 21 -3.11 20.43 10.49
N GLU A 22 -4.23 19.90 9.98
CA GLU A 22 -5.13 19.02 10.72
C GLU A 22 -4.82 17.53 10.48
N GLN A 23 -3.84 17.23 9.61
CA GLN A 23 -3.47 15.88 9.19
C GLN A 23 -4.65 15.02 8.70
N LEU A 24 -5.74 15.63 8.26
CA LEU A 24 -6.93 14.93 7.78
C LEU A 24 -6.62 14.02 6.58
N SER A 25 -5.80 14.47 5.63
CA SER A 25 -5.36 13.71 4.47
C SER A 25 -4.48 12.53 4.87
N PHE A 26 -3.63 12.71 5.90
CA PHE A 26 -2.80 11.63 6.43
C PHE A 26 -3.65 10.58 7.14
N LYS A 27 -4.60 11.01 7.99
CA LYS A 27 -5.56 10.12 8.66
C LYS A 27 -6.38 9.32 7.66
N GLN A 28 -6.92 9.96 6.62
CA GLN A 28 -7.70 9.27 5.58
C GLN A 28 -6.83 8.29 4.78
N ALA A 29 -5.59 8.66 4.46
CA ALA A 29 -4.66 7.76 3.80
C ALA A 29 -4.33 6.53 4.67
N MET A 30 -4.09 6.72 5.97
CA MET A 30 -3.90 5.61 6.91
C MET A 30 -5.11 4.69 6.98
N ILE A 31 -6.32 5.26 7.06
CA ILE A 31 -7.57 4.48 7.02
C ILE A 31 -7.59 3.64 5.75
N SER A 32 -7.39 4.24 4.58
CA SER A 32 -7.39 3.50 3.31
C SER A 32 -6.36 2.36 3.32
N VAL A 33 -5.10 2.63 3.66
CA VAL A 33 -4.03 1.63 3.67
C VAL A 33 -4.32 0.48 4.63
N VAL A 34 -4.71 0.79 5.88
CA VAL A 34 -4.94 -0.21 6.92
C VAL A 34 -6.17 -1.06 6.60
N PHE A 35 -7.29 -0.43 6.23
CA PHE A 35 -8.52 -1.17 5.94
C PHE A 35 -8.41 -2.00 4.66
N THR A 36 -7.71 -1.52 3.63
CA THR A 36 -7.38 -2.37 2.47
C THR A 36 -6.56 -3.58 2.87
N CYS A 37 -5.58 -3.45 3.78
CA CYS A 37 -4.79 -4.61 4.23
C CYS A 37 -5.63 -5.64 5.00
N ILE A 38 -6.57 -5.18 5.84
CA ILE A 38 -7.51 -6.07 6.56
C ILE A 38 -8.45 -6.76 5.58
N TRP A 39 -9.03 -5.99 4.65
CA TRP A 39 -9.88 -6.51 3.60
C TRP A 39 -9.15 -7.56 2.75
N LEU A 40 -7.92 -7.26 2.32
CA LEU A 40 -7.12 -8.14 1.46
C LEU A 40 -6.83 -9.47 2.17
N GLU A 41 -6.46 -9.41 3.45
CA GLU A 41 -6.22 -10.61 4.26
C GLU A 41 -7.48 -11.47 4.37
N ALA A 42 -8.64 -10.86 4.64
CA ALA A 42 -9.91 -11.57 4.74
C ALA A 42 -10.34 -12.18 3.39
N ALA A 43 -10.24 -11.42 2.29
CA ALA A 43 -10.59 -11.87 0.96
C ALA A 43 -9.73 -13.07 0.53
N LEU A 44 -8.41 -12.98 0.71
CA LEU A 44 -7.49 -14.06 0.38
C LEU A 44 -7.74 -15.29 1.26
N HIS A 45 -7.98 -15.11 2.56
CA HIS A 45 -8.35 -16.22 3.43
C HIS A 45 -9.59 -16.96 2.92
N LEU A 46 -10.68 -16.23 2.64
CA LEU A 46 -11.92 -16.82 2.15
C LEU A 46 -11.72 -17.53 0.80
N LEU A 47 -10.99 -16.93 -0.14
CA LEU A 47 -10.67 -17.52 -1.43
C LEU A 47 -9.85 -18.81 -1.27
N ILE A 48 -8.81 -18.81 -0.43
CA ILE A 48 -7.97 -19.99 -0.22
C ILE A 48 -8.76 -21.11 0.44
N VAL A 49 -9.52 -20.80 1.51
CA VAL A 49 -10.34 -21.82 2.20
C VAL A 49 -11.40 -22.39 1.26
N ARG A 50 -11.99 -21.57 0.39
CA ARG A 50 -12.97 -22.03 -0.60
C ARG A 50 -12.37 -22.97 -1.65
N ASN A 51 -11.16 -22.68 -2.14
CA ASN A 51 -10.52 -23.46 -3.22
C ASN A 51 -9.75 -24.69 -2.73
N PHE A 52 -9.11 -24.59 -1.55
CA PHE A 52 -8.17 -25.61 -1.07
C PHE A 52 -8.52 -26.18 0.32
N GLY A 53 -9.56 -25.66 0.97
CA GLY A 53 -9.94 -26.05 2.32
C GLY A 53 -9.14 -25.36 3.42
N ARG A 54 -9.59 -25.53 4.66
CA ARG A 54 -9.01 -24.86 5.85
C ARG A 54 -7.62 -25.36 6.23
N GLU A 55 -7.35 -26.65 6.04
CA GLU A 55 -6.04 -27.25 6.36
C GLU A 55 -4.94 -26.66 5.48
N ALA A 56 -5.20 -26.51 4.18
CA ALA A 56 -4.26 -25.89 3.25
C ALA A 56 -3.89 -24.45 3.65
N TYR A 57 -4.86 -23.67 4.16
CA TYR A 57 -4.58 -22.32 4.65
C TYR A 57 -3.65 -22.33 5.89
N THR A 58 -3.94 -23.20 6.85
CA THR A 58 -3.27 -23.21 8.17
C THR A 58 -1.81 -23.66 8.08
N ASP A 59 -1.53 -24.72 7.32
CA ASP A 59 -0.20 -25.33 7.33
C ASP A 59 0.82 -24.60 6.45
N LYS A 60 0.35 -23.93 5.39
CA LYS A 60 1.23 -23.42 4.34
C LYS A 60 1.16 -21.90 4.14
N VAL A 61 0.07 -21.26 4.57
CA VAL A 61 -0.31 -19.96 3.98
C VAL A 61 -0.63 -18.88 5.00
N ASP A 62 -1.07 -19.24 6.21
CA ASP A 62 -1.51 -18.28 7.24
C ASP A 62 -0.50 -17.16 7.50
N ARG A 63 0.79 -17.52 7.64
CA ARG A 63 1.89 -16.57 7.90
C ARG A 63 2.60 -16.06 6.64
N SER A 64 2.16 -16.49 5.47
CA SER A 64 2.75 -16.06 4.20
C SER A 64 2.35 -14.62 3.86
N ASN A 65 3.11 -13.98 2.98
CA ASN A 65 2.78 -12.64 2.51
C ASN A 65 1.66 -12.65 1.46
N TYR A 66 1.05 -11.49 1.25
CA TYR A 66 -0.01 -11.32 0.26
C TYR A 66 0.39 -11.81 -1.13
N ALA A 67 1.64 -11.56 -1.58
CA ALA A 67 2.12 -12.04 -2.86
C ALA A 67 2.12 -13.58 -2.96
N ALA A 68 2.61 -14.30 -1.95
CA ALA A 68 2.56 -15.76 -1.94
C ALA A 68 1.12 -16.31 -1.94
N LYS A 69 0.20 -15.66 -1.20
CA LYS A 69 -1.23 -16.00 -1.19
C LYS A 69 -1.85 -15.83 -2.58
N LEU A 70 -1.52 -14.74 -3.27
CA LEU A 70 -1.97 -14.46 -4.63
C LEU A 70 -1.40 -15.47 -5.64
N THR A 71 -0.11 -15.78 -5.55
CA THR A 71 0.52 -16.82 -6.41
C THR A 71 -0.13 -18.18 -6.22
N LEU A 72 -0.47 -18.56 -4.97
CA LEU A 72 -1.18 -19.81 -4.69
C LEU A 72 -2.56 -19.86 -5.35
N LEU A 73 -3.25 -18.71 -5.41
CA LEU A 73 -4.52 -18.54 -6.10
C LEU A 73 -4.35 -18.31 -7.61
N GLU A 74 -3.19 -18.66 -8.17
CA GLU A 74 -2.85 -18.55 -9.60
C GLU A 74 -2.88 -17.11 -10.15
N CYS A 75 -2.77 -16.11 -9.27
CA CYS A 75 -2.58 -14.71 -9.67
C CYS A 75 -1.10 -14.43 -10.00
N GLY A 76 -0.78 -14.43 -11.29
CA GLY A 76 0.57 -14.21 -11.83
C GLY A 76 0.86 -12.78 -12.31
N ASP A 77 -0.03 -11.81 -12.09
CA ASP A 77 0.19 -10.43 -12.53
C ASP A 77 1.33 -9.77 -11.76
N GLY A 78 2.47 -9.59 -12.44
CA GLY A 78 3.68 -9.04 -11.86
C GLY A 78 3.57 -7.56 -11.43
N ASP A 79 2.64 -6.79 -12.00
CA ASP A 79 2.38 -5.42 -11.54
C ASP A 79 1.57 -5.43 -10.23
N LEU A 80 0.53 -6.26 -10.17
CA LEU A 80 -0.26 -6.44 -8.95
C LEU A 80 0.60 -6.95 -7.79
N LEU A 81 1.43 -7.98 -8.02
CA LEU A 81 2.34 -8.51 -7.01
C LEU A 81 3.30 -7.44 -6.47
N ARG A 82 3.80 -6.56 -7.34
CA ARG A 82 4.67 -5.44 -6.95
C ARG A 82 3.93 -4.39 -6.12
N LYS A 83 2.71 -4.02 -6.52
CA LYS A 83 1.85 -3.07 -5.80
C LYS A 83 1.46 -3.58 -4.41
N VAL A 84 1.21 -4.88 -4.29
CA VAL A 84 0.89 -5.56 -3.03
C VAL A 84 2.08 -5.58 -2.07
N GLU A 85 3.28 -5.85 -2.56
CA GLU A 85 4.49 -5.75 -1.71
C GLU A 85 4.78 -4.30 -1.31
N ARG A 86 4.57 -3.33 -2.21
CA ARG A 86 4.63 -1.91 -1.87
C ARG A 86 3.63 -1.55 -0.76
N LEU A 87 2.38 -2.00 -0.87
CA LEU A 87 1.34 -1.77 0.14
C LEU A 87 1.75 -2.34 1.50
N ARG A 88 2.31 -3.56 1.53
CA ARG A 88 2.80 -4.20 2.75
C ARG A 88 3.95 -3.41 3.40
N ALA A 89 4.89 -2.92 2.61
CA ALA A 89 5.97 -2.06 3.08
C ALA A 89 5.42 -0.75 3.64
N ALA A 90 4.56 -0.06 2.87
CA ALA A 90 3.93 1.19 3.27
C ALA A 90 3.15 1.07 4.59
N ARG A 91 2.36 0.01 4.79
CA ARG A 91 1.68 -0.24 6.07
C ARG A 91 2.68 -0.34 7.23
N ARG A 92 3.76 -1.09 7.06
CA ARG A 92 4.79 -1.26 8.10
C ARG A 92 5.41 0.09 8.46
N ASP A 93 5.77 0.86 7.45
CA ASP A 93 6.51 2.10 7.62
C ASP A 93 5.61 3.24 8.15
N LEU A 94 4.35 3.31 7.71
CA LEU A 94 3.33 4.23 8.24
C LEU A 94 2.97 3.92 9.69
N ILE A 95 2.84 2.65 10.08
CA ILE A 95 2.59 2.24 11.47
C ILE A 95 3.77 2.60 12.39
N HIS A 96 4.99 2.61 11.86
CA HIS A 96 6.19 2.95 12.63
C HIS A 96 6.61 4.42 12.49
N GLU A 97 5.75 5.29 11.94
CA GLU A 97 5.99 6.73 11.76
C GLU A 97 7.34 7.07 11.12
N LYS A 98 7.86 6.20 10.23
CA LYS A 98 9.14 6.46 9.57
C LYS A 98 8.94 7.44 8.42
N ALA A 99 9.58 8.60 8.49
CA ALA A 99 9.67 9.51 7.36
C ALA A 99 10.42 8.84 6.20
N HIS A 100 9.71 8.50 5.12
CA HIS A 100 10.32 7.86 3.96
C HIS A 100 11.26 8.81 3.23
N ARG A 101 12.54 8.45 3.26
CA ARG A 101 13.50 8.90 2.26
C ARG A 101 13.81 7.68 1.40
N GLU A 102 13.45 7.71 0.13
CA GLU A 102 13.92 6.67 -0.79
C GLU A 102 15.41 6.86 -1.04
N PHE A 103 16.17 5.79 -0.88
CA PHE A 103 17.59 5.75 -1.21
C PHE A 103 17.81 4.70 -2.32
N ASN A 104 18.69 4.97 -3.28
CA ASN A 104 19.09 3.97 -4.26
C ASN A 104 20.01 2.92 -3.60
N ASP A 105 20.41 1.91 -4.37
CA ASP A 105 21.33 0.84 -3.92
C ASP A 105 22.70 1.38 -3.47
N GLU A 106 23.02 2.62 -3.81
CA GLU A 106 24.25 3.34 -3.42
C GLU A 106 24.06 4.20 -2.15
N GLY A 107 22.89 4.14 -1.51
CA GLY A 107 22.57 4.93 -0.32
C GLY A 107 22.35 6.43 -0.58
N LYS A 108 22.15 6.85 -1.84
CA LYS A 108 21.79 8.23 -2.20
C LYS A 108 20.29 8.43 -2.18
N PHE A 109 19.85 9.53 -1.56
CA PHE A 109 18.45 9.95 -1.58
C PHE A 109 18.00 10.17 -3.03
N THR A 110 16.99 9.44 -3.48
CA THR A 110 16.51 9.46 -4.88
C THR A 110 15.58 10.62 -5.18
N GLY A 111 15.18 11.41 -4.18
CA GLY A 111 14.28 12.54 -4.34
C GLY A 111 12.80 12.18 -4.39
N ALA A 112 12.45 10.89 -4.45
CA ALA A 112 11.05 10.45 -4.39
C ALA A 112 10.55 10.49 -2.94
N LEU A 113 9.83 11.55 -2.59
CA LEU A 113 8.95 11.55 -1.43
C LEU A 113 7.70 10.75 -1.78
N ARG A 114 7.54 9.56 -1.18
CA ARG A 114 6.23 8.90 -1.19
C ARG A 114 5.32 9.65 -0.24
N THR A 115 4.17 10.07 -0.74
CA THR A 115 3.14 10.70 0.09
C THR A 115 2.17 9.64 0.60
N ALA A 116 1.53 9.90 1.75
CA ALA A 116 0.51 8.99 2.27
C ALA A 116 -0.65 8.84 1.27
N GLN A 117 -0.91 9.89 0.49
CA GLN A 117 -1.88 9.90 -0.61
C GLN A 117 -1.50 8.88 -1.70
N ASP A 118 -0.24 8.84 -2.14
CA ASP A 118 0.20 7.86 -3.14
C ASP A 118 0.02 6.41 -2.64
N GLU A 119 0.25 6.18 -1.34
CA GLU A 119 0.06 4.85 -0.76
C GLU A 119 -1.42 4.49 -0.59
N ALA A 120 -2.29 5.48 -0.35
CA ALA A 120 -3.74 5.28 -0.35
C ALA A 120 -4.27 4.97 -1.75
N GLU A 121 -3.77 5.65 -2.78
CA GLU A 121 -4.08 5.35 -4.18
C GLU A 121 -3.60 3.96 -4.58
N ASN A 122 -2.37 3.58 -4.18
CA ASN A 122 -1.85 2.23 -4.37
C ASN A 122 -2.73 1.18 -3.66
N ALA A 123 -3.15 1.44 -2.42
CA ALA A 123 -4.05 0.54 -1.68
C ALA A 123 -5.37 0.33 -2.44
N ARG A 124 -6.01 1.42 -2.89
CA ARG A 124 -7.23 1.35 -3.70
C ARG A 124 -7.00 0.58 -5.00
N ALA A 125 -5.89 0.81 -5.69
CA ALA A 125 -5.57 0.12 -6.94
C ALA A 125 -5.39 -1.40 -6.72
N VAL A 126 -4.74 -1.80 -5.63
CA VAL A 126 -4.62 -3.22 -5.24
C VAL A 126 -5.98 -3.84 -5.00
N MET A 127 -6.85 -3.16 -4.24
CA MET A 127 -8.19 -3.66 -3.94
C MET A 127 -8.99 -3.92 -5.22
N LEU A 128 -9.05 -2.94 -6.12
CA LEU A 128 -9.79 -3.05 -7.38
C LEU A 128 -9.22 -4.15 -8.27
N ALA A 129 -7.89 -4.27 -8.38
CA ALA A 129 -7.26 -5.30 -9.19
C ALA A 129 -7.52 -6.72 -8.66
N VAL A 130 -7.55 -6.89 -7.33
CA VAL A 130 -7.90 -8.18 -6.70
C VAL A 130 -9.39 -8.49 -6.90
N GLU A 131 -10.27 -7.49 -6.77
CA GLU A 131 -11.71 -7.65 -7.02
C GLU A 131 -11.98 -8.06 -8.47
N GLU A 132 -11.31 -7.41 -9.42
CA GLU A 132 -11.42 -7.70 -10.85
C GLU A 132 -10.90 -9.12 -11.15
N TRP A 133 -9.69 -9.46 -10.66
CA TRP A 133 -9.07 -10.76 -10.93
C TRP A 133 -9.92 -11.93 -10.43
N PHE A 134 -10.50 -11.82 -9.23
CA PHE A 134 -11.26 -12.91 -8.61
C PHE A 134 -12.78 -12.76 -8.76
N GLY A 135 -13.27 -11.75 -9.48
CA GLY A 135 -14.70 -11.49 -9.66
C GLY A 135 -15.42 -11.25 -8.33
N LEU A 136 -14.81 -10.51 -7.40
CA LEU A 136 -15.39 -10.19 -6.09
C LEU A 136 -16.27 -8.94 -6.11
N ALA A 137 -16.21 -8.14 -7.19
CA ALA A 137 -17.09 -7.01 -7.38
C ALA A 137 -18.52 -7.52 -7.65
N GLY A 138 -19.41 -7.31 -6.68
CA GLY A 138 -20.86 -7.53 -6.81
C GLY A 138 -21.58 -6.29 -7.32
#